data_AF-A0A7J2XBG0-F1
#
_entry.id   AF-A0A7J2XBG0-F1
#
_cell.length_a   1.000
_cell.length_b   1.000
_cell.length_c   1.000
_cell.angle_alpha   90.00
_cell.angle_beta   90.00
_cell.angle_gamma   90.00
#
_symmetry.space_group_name_H-M   'P 1'
#
loop_
_entity.id
_entity.type
_entity.pdbx_description
1 polymer ?
#
loop_
_entity_poly.entity_id
_entity_poly.type
_entity_poly.pdbx_seq_one_letter_code
_entity_poly.pdbx_strand_id
1 'polypeptide(L)' 'MREDEVTEQEEYLRTPLPRREDGEMFGIVDQMMGGSRARVICEDGKVRLARIPGRIKRKQRIRNGDLVI' A
#
# COMPACT_ATOMS: atom_id res chain seq x y z
N MET A 1 -33.37 4.52 29.67
CA MET A 1 -32.53 3.75 28.72
C MET A 1 -32.02 4.79 27.74
N ARG A 2 -30.71 5.06 27.69
CA ARG A 2 -30.13 6.08 26.80
C ARG A 2 -29.83 5.41 25.46
N GLU A 3 -30.35 5.99 24.39
CA GLU A 3 -29.96 5.65 23.03
C GLU A 3 -28.60 6.30 22.75
N ASP A 4 -27.58 5.49 22.50
CA ASP A 4 -26.27 5.97 22.06
C ASP A 4 -26.35 6.29 20.56
N GLU A 5 -26.43 7.57 20.21
CA GLU A 5 -26.31 8.08 18.83
C GLU A 5 -24.88 7.86 18.31
N VAL A 6 -24.71 6.85 17.44
CA VAL A 6 -23.47 6.67 16.67
C VAL A 6 -23.46 7.71 15.55
N THR A 7 -22.69 8.78 15.74
CA THR A 7 -22.43 9.77 14.69
C THR A 7 -21.43 9.16 13.71
N GLU A 8 -21.90 8.62 12.58
CA GLU A 8 -21.04 8.19 11.47
C GLU A 8 -20.43 9.42 10.79
N GLN A 9 -19.34 9.92 11.36
CA GLN A 9 -18.50 10.91 10.72
C GLN A 9 -17.71 10.18 9.62
N GLU A 10 -18.14 10.33 8.36
CA GLU A 10 -17.37 9.89 7.19
C GLU A 10 -16.02 10.61 7.18
N GLU A 11 -14.98 9.97 7.69
CA GLU A 11 -13.63 10.48 7.66
C GLU A 11 -13.08 10.31 6.22
N TYR A 12 -13.17 11.36 5.41
CA TYR A 12 -12.66 11.38 4.04
C TYR A 12 -11.13 11.29 4.03
N LEU A 13 -10.59 10.08 3.94
CA LEU A 13 -9.16 9.86 3.79
C LEU A 13 -8.76 10.02 2.31
N ARG A 14 -7.88 11.00 2.03
CA ARG A 14 -7.32 11.17 0.69
C ARG A 14 -6.28 10.08 0.39
N THR A 15 -6.73 8.95 -0.14
CA THR A 15 -5.86 7.85 -0.57
C THR A 15 -5.43 8.06 -2.02
N PRO A 16 -4.13 8.01 -2.34
CA PRO A 16 -3.69 8.02 -3.74
C PRO A 16 -4.16 6.75 -4.43
N LEU A 17 -4.92 6.91 -5.53
CA LEU A 17 -5.32 5.83 -6.42
C LEU A 17 -4.24 5.60 -7.49
N PRO A 18 -4.01 4.36 -7.93
CA PRO A 18 -3.05 4.05 -8.97
C PRO A 18 -3.48 4.64 -10.31
N ARG A 19 -2.52 5.22 -11.03
CA ARG A 19 -2.73 5.67 -12.40
C ARG A 19 -2.56 4.49 -13.35
N ARG A 20 -3.70 3.85 -13.68
CA ARG A 20 -3.71 2.72 -14.64
C ARG A 20 -3.18 3.10 -16.03
N GLU A 21 -3.30 4.37 -16.41
CA GLU A 21 -2.75 4.91 -17.68
C GLU A 21 -1.21 4.87 -17.72
N ASP A 22 -0.55 5.07 -16.57
CA ASP A 22 0.91 5.05 -16.44
C ASP A 22 1.44 3.63 -16.15
N GLY A 23 0.56 2.62 -16.10
CA GLY A 23 0.91 1.24 -15.76
C GLY A 23 1.14 0.99 -14.26
N GLU A 24 0.68 1.90 -13.38
CA GLU A 24 0.68 1.68 -11.94
C GLU A 24 -0.40 0.67 -11.55
N MET A 25 -0.10 -0.17 -10.56
CA MET A 25 -0.98 -1.24 -10.12
C MET A 25 -0.78 -1.51 -8.63
N PHE A 26 -1.83 -1.98 -7.96
CA PHE A 26 -1.69 -2.38 -6.58
C PHE A 26 -0.84 -3.64 -6.44
N GLY A 27 -0.13 -3.73 -5.33
CA GLY A 27 0.54 -4.94 -4.91
C GLY A 27 0.68 -5.03 -3.39
N ILE A 28 0.87 -6.26 -2.90
CA ILE A 28 1.09 -6.55 -1.49
C ILE A 28 2.52 -7.01 -1.31
N VAL A 29 3.21 -6.47 -0.31
CA VAL A 29 4.58 -6.87 0.02
C VAL A 29 4.58 -8.26 0.66
N ASP A 30 5.17 -9.24 -0.01
CA ASP A 30 5.31 -10.62 0.51
C ASP A 30 6.54 -10.74 1.41
N GLN A 31 7.73 -10.44 0.87
CA GLN A 31 9.00 -10.59 1.58
C GLN A 31 10.01 -9.47 1.27
N MET A 32 10.68 -8.97 2.29
CA MET A 32 11.82 -8.06 2.13
C MET A 32 13.09 -8.83 1.77
N MET A 33 13.67 -8.52 0.60
CA MET A 33 14.85 -9.20 0.03
C MET A 33 16.18 -8.55 0.45
N GLY A 34 16.14 -7.48 1.26
CA GLY A 34 17.31 -6.65 1.56
C GLY A 34 17.67 -5.71 0.40
N GLY A 35 18.65 -4.82 0.61
CA GLY A 35 19.12 -3.88 -0.44
C GLY A 35 18.05 -2.90 -0.95
N SER A 36 16.99 -2.63 -0.19
CA SER A 36 15.82 -1.85 -0.60
C SER A 36 15.01 -2.47 -1.75
N ARG A 37 15.05 -3.80 -1.87
CA ARG A 37 14.17 -4.57 -2.76
C ARG A 37 13.18 -5.39 -1.94
N ALA A 38 11.97 -5.52 -2.46
CA ALA A 38 10.90 -6.32 -1.88
C ALA A 38 10.29 -7.21 -2.95
N ARG A 39 9.89 -8.41 -2.56
CA ARG A 39 9.02 -9.28 -3.35
C ARG A 39 7.59 -8.80 -3.15
N VAL A 40 6.90 -8.50 -4.24
CA VAL A 40 5.53 -7.96 -4.22
C VAL A 40 4.64 -8.86 -5.08
N ILE A 41 3.48 -9.20 -4.53
CA ILE A 41 2.40 -9.87 -5.26
C ILE A 41 1.52 -8.77 -5.83
N CYS A 42 1.49 -8.66 -7.14
CA CYS A 42 0.74 -7.63 -7.85
C CYS A 42 -0.73 -8.04 -8.05
N GLU A 43 -1.60 -7.09 -8.39
CA GLU A 43 -3.02 -7.33 -8.72
C GLU A 43 -3.23 -8.37 -9.84
N ASP A 44 -2.25 -8.52 -10.73
CA ASP A 44 -2.26 -9.52 -11.81
C ASP A 44 -1.88 -10.94 -11.36
N GLY A 45 -1.67 -11.15 -10.06
CA GLY A 45 -1.27 -12.42 -9.46
C GLY A 45 0.19 -12.80 -9.71
N LYS A 46 0.97 -11.94 -10.37
CA LYS A 46 2.40 -12.19 -10.61
C LYS A 46 3.24 -11.65 -9.46
N VAL A 47 4.31 -12.38 -9.18
CA VAL A 47 5.32 -11.96 -8.21
C VAL A 47 6.40 -11.17 -8.94
N ARG A 48 6.58 -9.90 -8.55
CA ARG A 48 7.63 -9.02 -9.09
C ARG A 48 8.60 -8.59 -7.99
N LEU A 49 9.83 -8.28 -8.40
CA LEU A 49 10.80 -7.63 -7.52
C LEU A 49 10.63 -6.11 -7.65
N ALA A 50 10.07 -5.49 -6.63
CA ALA A 50 9.92 -4.04 -6.55
C ALA A 50 11.15 -3.42 -5.86
N ARG A 51 11.58 -2.26 -6.37
CA ARG A 51 12.58 -1.41 -5.72
C ARG A 51 11.86 -0.36 -4.90
N ILE A 52 12.17 -0.27 -3.61
CA ILE A 52 11.64 0.79 -2.73
C ILE A 52 12.53 2.03 -2.89
N PRO A 53 12.02 3.14 -3.47
CA PRO A 53 12.80 4.37 -3.59
C PRO A 53 13.15 4.93 -2.20
N GLY A 54 14.32 5.57 -2.09
CA GLY A 54 14.76 6.18 -0.83
C GLY A 54 13.76 7.21 -0.28
N ARG A 55 13.02 7.91 -1.16
CA ARG A 55 11.96 8.84 -0.78
C ARG A 55 10.85 8.16 0.01
N ILE A 56 10.41 6.98 -0.42
CA ILE A 56 9.37 6.19 0.27
C ILE A 56 9.91 5.63 1.58
N LYS A 57 11.12 5.04 1.55
CA LYS A 57 11.78 4.46 2.73
C LYS A 57 11.97 5.46 3.88
N ARG A 58 12.17 6.74 3.57
CA ARG A 58 12.25 7.82 4.57
C ARG A 58 10.87 8.27 5.08
N LYS A 59 9.82 8.16 4.26
CA LYS A 59 8.46 8.62 4.60
C LYS A 59 7.69 7.60 5.44
N GLN A 60 7.75 6.33 5.08
CA GLN A 60 6.97 5.26 5.70
C GLN A 60 7.84 4.03 5.93
N ARG A 61 7.61 3.34 7.04
CA ARG A 61 8.27 2.06 7.33
C ARG A 61 7.46 0.93 6.72
N ILE A 62 8.00 0.33 5.66
CA ILE A 62 7.38 -0.80 4.96
C ILE A 62 7.66 -2.10 5.69
N ARG A 63 6.62 -2.93 5.84
CA ARG A 63 6.64 -4.29 6.40
C ARG A 63 5.94 -5.25 5.42
N ASN A 64 6.08 -6.54 5.71
CA ASN A 64 5.35 -7.59 4.99
C ASN A 64 3.85 -7.41 5.24
N GLY A 65 3.03 -7.55 4.20
CA GLY A 65 1.57 -7.34 4.24
C GLY A 65 1.12 -5.92 3.88
N ASP A 66 2.03 -4.97 3.70
CA ASP A 66 1.66 -3.60 3.32
C ASP A 66 1.19 -3.53 1.86
N LEU A 67 0.16 -2.72 1.63
CA LEU A 67 -0.35 -2.38 0.29
C LEU A 67 0.52 -1.27 -0.31
N VAL A 68 1.01 -1.52 -1.53
CA VAL A 68 1.85 -0.60 -2.30
C VAL A 68 1.26 -0.38 -3.69
N ILE A 69 1.68 0.72 -4.32
CA ILE A 69 1.37 1.11 -5.70
C ILE A 69 2.71 1.36 -6.40
#